data_AF-A0A6B3HJP2-F1
#
_entry.id   AF-A0A6B3HJP2-F1
#
_cell.length_a   1.000
_cell.length_b   1.000
_cell.length_c   1.000
_cell.angle_alpha   90.00
_cell.angle_beta   90.00
_cell.angle_gamma   90.00
#
_symmetry.space_group_name_H-M   'P 1'
#
loop_
_entity.id
_entity.type
_entity.pdbx_description
1 polymer ?
#
loop_
_entity_poly.entity_id
_entity_poly.type
_entity_poly.pdbx_seq_one_letter_code
_entity_poly.pdbx_strand_id
1 'polypeptide(L)' 'MQTAESAEKKIEFLESNPVTKTMDAVKNRRYVLLSGQAMNPTIRTVEGLERVAAGLRDFGLTG' A
#
# COMPACT_ATOMS: atom_id res chain seq x y z
N MET A 1 -14.96 -5.16 -5.37
CA MET A 1 -13.75 -4.49 -5.88
C MET A 1 -13.36 -3.44 -4.86
N GLN A 2 -12.08 -3.35 -4.48
CA GLN A 2 -11.62 -2.21 -3.69
C GLN A 2 -11.52 -1.05 -4.69
N THR A 3 -12.43 -0.10 -4.62
CA THR A 3 -12.48 1.06 -5.52
C THR A 3 -11.32 1.99 -5.20
N ALA A 4 -10.87 2.78 -6.18
CA ALA A 4 -9.96 3.90 -5.95
C ALA A 4 -10.44 4.71 -4.73
N GLU A 5 -11.75 5.02 -4.70
CA GLU A 5 -12.41 5.79 -3.62
C GLU A 5 -12.12 5.27 -2.20
N SER A 6 -11.98 3.96 -2.03
CA SER A 6 -11.67 3.35 -0.74
C SER A 6 -10.18 3.42 -0.37
N ALA A 7 -9.29 3.50 -1.36
CA ALA A 7 -7.87 3.74 -1.14
C ALA A 7 -7.61 5.20 -0.80
N GLU A 8 -8.25 6.15 -1.48
CA GLU A 8 -8.10 7.58 -1.17
C GLU A 8 -8.50 7.90 0.27
N LYS A 9 -9.64 7.36 0.75
CA LYS A 9 -10.07 7.54 2.15
C LYS A 9 -9.06 6.97 3.16
N LYS A 10 -8.41 5.84 2.84
CA LYS A 10 -7.36 5.26 3.71
C LYS A 10 -6.11 6.13 3.72
N ILE A 11 -5.71 6.65 2.57
CA ILE A 11 -4.56 7.57 2.46
C ILE A 11 -4.84 8.85 3.24
N GLU A 12 -6.02 9.44 3.09
CA GLU A 12 -6.43 10.63 3.85
C GLU A 12 -6.37 10.38 5.36
N PHE A 13 -6.87 9.22 5.83
CA PHE A 13 -6.74 8.84 7.23
C PHE A 13 -5.28 8.75 7.67
N LEU A 14 -4.42 8.09 6.88
CA LEU A 14 -3.00 7.93 7.22
C LEU A 14 -2.27 9.28 7.30
N GLU A 15 -2.59 10.20 6.39
CA GLU A 15 -1.95 11.52 6.30
C GLU A 15 -2.49 12.52 7.35
N SER A 16 -3.74 12.38 7.79
CA SER A 16 -4.35 13.26 8.80
C SER A 16 -4.17 12.79 10.23
N ASN A 17 -4.02 11.49 10.47
CA ASN A 17 -3.92 10.94 11.82
C ASN A 17 -2.59 11.33 12.50
N PRO A 18 -2.63 11.80 13.76
CA PRO A 18 -1.47 12.41 14.43
C PRO A 18 -0.29 11.44 14.63
N VAL A 19 -0.56 10.14 14.68
CA VAL A 19 0.46 9.10 14.82
C VAL A 19 0.98 8.71 13.44
N THR A 20 0.11 8.28 12.53
CA THR A 20 0.54 7.71 11.25
C THR A 20 1.19 8.72 10.32
N LYS A 21 0.79 10.00 10.39
CA LYS A 21 1.42 11.08 9.61
C LYS A 21 2.92 11.25 9.89
N THR A 22 3.40 10.74 11.03
CA THR A 22 4.81 10.81 11.41
C THR A 22 5.64 9.63 10.90
N MET A 23 4.99 8.56 10.42
CA MET A 23 5.67 7.37 9.91
C MET A 23 6.39 7.69 8.59
N ASP A 24 7.58 7.11 8.40
CA ASP A 24 8.39 7.36 7.21
C ASP A 24 7.69 6.98 5.91
N ALA A 25 6.90 5.89 5.92
CA ALA A 25 6.11 5.48 4.77
C ALA A 25 5.09 6.55 4.35
N VAL A 26 4.44 7.21 5.31
CA VAL A 26 3.42 8.24 5.07
C VAL A 26 4.07 9.55 4.62
N LYS A 27 5.13 9.99 5.30
CA LYS A 27 5.90 11.19 4.91
C LYS A 27 6.41 11.13 3.47
N ASN A 28 6.83 9.93 3.02
CA ASN A 28 7.37 9.71 1.69
C ASN A 28 6.32 9.18 0.69
N ARG A 29 5.03 9.13 1.07
CA ARG A 29 3.91 8.65 0.24
C ARG A 29 4.16 7.28 -0.42
N ARG A 30 4.76 6.35 0.35
CA ARG A 30 5.13 5.01 -0.10
C ARG A 30 3.96 4.04 0.03
N TYR A 31 2.93 4.22 -0.80
CA TYR A 31 1.73 3.39 -0.80
C TYR A 31 1.72 2.38 -1.95
N VAL A 32 1.55 1.10 -1.64
CA VAL A 32 1.32 0.06 -2.64
C VAL A 32 -0.17 -0.22 -2.72
N LEU A 33 -0.80 0.11 -3.85
CA LEU A 33 -2.21 -0.16 -4.06
C LEU A 33 -2.42 -1.63 -4.43
N LEU A 34 -3.13 -2.34 -3.56
CA LEU A 34 -3.52 -3.73 -3.76
C LEU A 34 -5.04 -3.84 -3.84
N SER A 35 -5.53 -4.76 -4.66
CA SER A 35 -6.94 -5.11 -4.60
C SER A 35 -7.18 -5.93 -3.32
N GLY A 36 -8.35 -5.76 -2.68
CA GLY A 36 -8.69 -6.57 -1.51
C GLY A 36 -8.69 -8.10 -1.77
N GLN A 37 -8.82 -8.52 -3.03
CA GLN A 37 -8.73 -9.93 -3.42
C GLN A 37 -7.28 -10.45 -3.40
N ALA A 38 -6.31 -9.61 -3.70
CA ALA A 38 -4.88 -9.96 -3.63
C ALA A 38 -4.39 -10.14 -2.19
N MET A 39 -5.14 -9.62 -1.21
CA MET A 39 -4.87 -9.80 0.22
C MET A 39 -5.51 -11.07 0.82
N ASN A 40 -6.37 -11.77 0.06
CA ASN A 40 -6.97 -13.04 0.50
C ASN A 40 -6.05 -14.22 0.12
N PRO A 41 -5.69 -15.10 1.07
CA PRO A 41 -4.73 -16.18 0.85
C PRO A 41 -5.28 -17.23 -0.13
N THR A 42 -4.85 -17.16 -1.40
CA THR A 42 -5.19 -18.07 -2.52
C THR A 42 -4.13 -17.91 -3.63
N ILE A 43 -4.32 -18.49 -4.83
CA ILE A 43 -3.40 -18.30 -5.98
C ILE A 43 -3.13 -16.81 -6.33
N ARG A 44 -4.05 -15.91 -5.96
CA ARG A 44 -3.94 -14.45 -6.19
C ARG A 44 -2.97 -13.74 -5.24
N THR A 45 -2.39 -14.46 -4.27
CA THR A 45 -1.34 -13.93 -3.39
C THR A 45 -0.04 -13.66 -4.14
N VAL A 46 0.25 -14.42 -5.21
CA VAL A 46 1.48 -14.22 -6.01
C VAL A 46 1.46 -12.86 -6.70
N GLU A 47 0.38 -12.50 -7.38
CA GLU A 47 0.23 -11.18 -8.02
C GLU A 47 0.31 -10.02 -7.01
N GLY A 48 -0.29 -10.22 -5.82
CA GLY A 48 -0.19 -9.25 -4.72
C GLY A 48 1.25 -9.07 -4.25
N LEU A 49 1.98 -10.17 -4.08
CA LEU A 49 3.38 -10.17 -3.68
C LEU A 49 4.28 -9.51 -4.73
N GLU A 50 4.07 -9.79 -6.01
CA GLU A 50 4.80 -9.17 -7.11
C GLU A 50 4.64 -7.64 -7.10
N ARG A 51 3.42 -7.13 -6.87
CA ARG A 51 3.17 -5.69 -6.74
C ARG A 51 3.88 -5.07 -5.54
N VAL A 52 3.87 -5.73 -4.39
CA VAL A 52 4.61 -5.26 -3.21
C VAL A 52 6.11 -5.25 -3.49
N ALA A 53 6.64 -6.31 -4.10
CA ALA A 53 8.06 -6.41 -4.44
C ALA A 53 8.50 -5.37 -5.48
N ALA A 54 7.63 -5.02 -6.43
CA ALA A 54 7.87 -3.91 -7.36
C ALA A 54 7.88 -2.56 -6.62
N GLY A 55 6.87 -2.29 -5.80
CA GLY A 55 6.80 -1.04 -5.02
C GLY A 55 8.02 -0.85 -4.10
N LEU A 56 8.48 -1.91 -3.43
CA LEU A 56 9.69 -1.85 -2.59
C LEU A 56 10.94 -1.48 -3.41
N ARG A 57 11.08 -2.01 -4.63
CA ARG A 57 12.16 -1.65 -5.56
C ARG A 57 12.06 -0.19 -5.98
N ASP A 58 10.87 0.26 -6.36
CA ASP A 58 10.62 1.65 -6.77
C ASP A 58 10.92 2.65 -5.64
N PHE A 59 10.67 2.25 -4.39
CA PHE A 59 10.99 3.05 -3.20
C PHE A 59 12.47 3.00 -2.79
N GLY A 60 13.29 2.21 -3.47
CA GLY A 60 14.71 2.00 -3.12
C GLY A 60 14.90 1.27 -1.78
N LEU A 61 13.92 0.45 -1.38
CA LEU A 61 13.91 -0.27 -0.10
C LEU A 61 14.37 -1.73 -0.21
N THR A 62 14.82 -2.14 -1.39
CA THR A 62 15.46 -3.44 -1.62
C THR A 62 16.96 -3.21 -1.76
N GLY A 63 17.74 -3.70 -0.80
CA GLY A 63 19.21 -3.74 -0.83
C GLY A 63 19.74 -5.15 -1.08
#